data_AF-A0A7Z9PUD1-F1
#
_entry.id   AF-A0A7Z9PUD1-F1
#
_cell.length_a   1.000
_cell.length_b   1.000
_cell.length_c   1.000
_cell.angle_alpha   90.00
_cell.angle_beta   90.00
_cell.angle_gamma   90.00
#
_symmetry.space_group_name_H-M   'P 1'
#
loop_
_entity.id
_entity.type
_entity.pdbx_description
1 polymer ?
#
loop_
_entity_poly.entity_id
_entity_poly.type
_entity_poly.pdbx_seq_one_letter_code
_entity_poly.pdbx_strand_id
1 'polypeptide(L)'
;KNEISDSGFLMVDGSGLSERNRIAPYQLVYILKAMWNSDKGQLFIDSLPAPGEGTMRRRLGGAVVRAKTGTLNNHSGLTGYVVTAYGETVGFSILVNDVKSTWPAVELQDDIVALLSRWEQKL
;
A
#
# COMPACT_ATOMS: atom_id res chain seq x y z
N LYS A 1 3.00 7.20 -22.40
CA LYS A 1 3.67 5.96 -21.94
C LYS A 1 4.07 6.22 -20.50
N ASN A 2 3.37 5.62 -19.54
CA ASN A 2 3.70 5.81 -18.12
C ASN A 2 4.99 5.05 -17.85
N GLU A 3 6.03 5.73 -17.38
CA GLU A 3 7.43 5.28 -17.27
C GLU A 3 7.65 4.17 -16.21
N ILE A 4 6.75 3.20 -16.14
CA ILE A 4 6.86 2.05 -15.24
C ILE A 4 7.88 1.09 -15.86
N SER A 5 9.09 1.05 -15.30
CA SER A 5 10.06 0.01 -15.63
C SER A 5 9.44 -1.36 -15.32
N ASP A 6 9.45 -2.25 -16.29
CA ASP A 6 9.05 -3.67 -16.16
C ASP A 6 10.22 -4.56 -15.71
N SER A 7 11.42 -4.00 -15.57
CA SER A 7 12.59 -4.74 -15.11
C SER A 7 12.39 -5.23 -13.68
N GLY A 8 12.41 -6.55 -13.49
CA GLY A 8 12.16 -7.19 -12.19
C GLY A 8 10.67 -7.36 -11.83
N PHE A 9 9.75 -6.94 -12.72
CA PHE A 9 8.32 -7.21 -12.58
C PHE A 9 7.98 -8.56 -13.23
N LEU A 10 7.26 -9.41 -12.50
CA LEU A 10 6.71 -10.67 -12.98
C LEU A 10 5.27 -10.80 -12.48
N MET A 11 4.31 -10.82 -13.39
CA MET A 11 2.90 -11.04 -13.07
C MET A 11 2.49 -12.41 -13.61
N VAL A 12 2.22 -13.33 -12.69
CA VAL A 12 1.73 -14.69 -12.98
C VAL A 12 0.20 -14.74 -12.85
N ASP A 13 -0.37 -13.98 -11.93
CA ASP A 13 -1.81 -13.77 -11.81
C ASP A 13 -2.16 -12.35 -11.35
N GLY A 14 -3.44 -11.98 -11.49
CA GLY A 14 -3.95 -10.67 -11.07
C GLY A 14 -4.44 -10.61 -9.61
N SER A 15 -4.62 -11.77 -8.95
CA SER A 15 -5.10 -11.83 -7.57
C SER A 15 -3.97 -11.66 -6.55
N GLY A 16 -2.72 -11.95 -6.94
CA GLY A 16 -1.58 -11.98 -6.05
C GLY A 16 -1.36 -13.33 -5.35
N LEU A 17 -2.09 -14.40 -5.71
CA LEU A 17 -1.97 -15.71 -5.06
C LEU A 17 -0.70 -16.47 -5.46
N SER A 18 -0.19 -16.22 -6.67
CA SER A 18 1.06 -16.83 -7.09
C SER A 18 2.23 -16.26 -6.30
N GLU A 19 2.92 -17.13 -5.57
CA GLU A 19 4.21 -16.83 -4.92
C GLU A 19 5.33 -16.49 -5.91
N ARG A 20 5.08 -16.63 -7.23
CA ARG A 20 6.00 -16.22 -8.29
C ARG A 20 5.80 -14.78 -8.74
N ASN A 21 4.73 -14.11 -8.29
CA ASN A 21 4.57 -12.68 -8.57
C ASN A 21 5.77 -11.89 -8.00
N ARG A 22 6.32 -10.97 -8.78
CA ARG A 22 7.42 -10.08 -8.37
C ARG A 22 7.04 -8.66 -8.75
N ILE A 23 7.09 -7.76 -7.76
CA ILE A 23 6.94 -6.33 -7.96
C ILE A 23 7.71 -5.62 -6.86
N ALA A 24 8.44 -4.56 -7.21
CA ALA A 24 9.16 -3.74 -6.25
C ALA A 24 8.22 -2.67 -5.65
N PRO A 25 8.42 -2.26 -4.38
CA PRO A 25 7.58 -1.24 -3.74
C PRO A 25 7.51 0.07 -4.54
N TYR A 26 8.61 0.51 -5.15
CA TYR A 26 8.63 1.74 -5.94
C TYR A 26 7.72 1.64 -7.19
N GLN A 27 7.62 0.46 -7.82
CA GLN A 27 6.73 0.24 -8.97
C GLN A 27 5.26 0.38 -8.57
N LEU A 28 4.89 -0.12 -7.39
CA LEU A 28 3.56 0.07 -6.82
C LEU A 28 3.27 1.55 -6.52
N VAL A 29 4.23 2.29 -5.95
CA VAL A 29 4.09 3.73 -5.73
C VAL A 29 3.95 4.50 -7.06
N TYR A 30 4.66 4.09 -8.11
CA TYR A 30 4.45 4.67 -9.46
C TYR A 30 3.04 4.42 -9.98
N ILE A 31 2.47 3.23 -9.76
CA ILE A 31 1.08 2.94 -10.11
C ILE A 31 0.12 3.84 -9.33
N LEU A 32 0.32 3.99 -8.01
CA LEU A 32 -0.47 4.92 -7.20
C LEU A 32 -0.38 6.35 -7.74
N LYS A 33 0.83 6.84 -8.02
CA LYS A 33 1.04 8.17 -8.62
C LYS A 33 0.34 8.31 -9.98
N ALA A 34 0.38 7.29 -10.83
CA ALA A 34 -0.29 7.31 -12.12
C ALA A 34 -1.82 7.35 -11.94
N MET A 35 -2.38 6.58 -11.01
CA MET A 35 -3.82 6.59 -10.73
C MET A 35 -4.28 7.91 -10.12
N TRP A 36 -3.50 8.49 -9.20
CA TRP A 36 -3.76 9.79 -8.60
C TRP A 36 -3.95 10.89 -9.65
N ASN A 37 -3.16 10.86 -10.73
CA ASN A 37 -3.21 11.84 -11.82
C ASN A 37 -4.17 11.45 -12.96
N SER A 38 -4.94 10.36 -12.83
CA SER A 38 -5.86 9.91 -13.88
C SER A 38 -7.29 10.38 -13.61
N ASP A 39 -8.10 10.48 -14.68
CA ASP A 39 -9.54 10.78 -14.59
C ASP A 39 -10.34 9.75 -13.75
N LYS A 40 -9.77 8.55 -13.52
CA LYS A 40 -10.36 7.50 -12.69
C LYS A 40 -9.76 7.42 -11.29
N GLY A 41 -8.93 8.39 -10.90
CA GLY A 41 -8.18 8.38 -9.65
C GLY A 41 -9.06 8.29 -8.42
N GLN A 42 -10.14 9.08 -8.37
CA GLN A 42 -11.06 9.05 -7.23
C GLN A 42 -11.75 7.69 -7.09
N LEU A 43 -12.26 7.12 -8.19
CA LEU A 43 -12.88 5.79 -8.19
C LEU A 43 -11.89 4.72 -7.70
N PHE A 44 -10.62 4.82 -8.11
CA PHE A 44 -9.56 3.92 -7.64
C PHE A 44 -9.29 4.07 -6.14
N ILE A 45 -9.16 5.30 -5.65
CA ILE A 45 -8.96 5.58 -4.23
C ILE A 45 -10.14 5.04 -3.41
N ASP A 46 -11.37 5.27 -3.87
CA ASP A 46 -12.57 4.83 -3.17
C ASP A 46 -12.71 3.31 -3.13
N SER A 47 -12.11 2.59 -4.09
CA SER A 47 -12.05 1.13 -4.09
C SER A 47 -11.08 0.55 -3.04
N LEU A 48 -10.16 1.37 -2.53
CA LEU A 48 -9.24 0.97 -1.48
C LEU A 48 -9.92 1.07 -0.10
N PRO A 49 -9.88 0.02 0.73
CA PRO A 49 -10.48 0.04 2.07
C PRO A 49 -9.90 1.13 2.97
N ALA A 50 -10.78 1.84 3.69
CA ALA A 50 -10.41 2.72 4.79
C ALA A 50 -10.37 1.97 6.15
N PRO A 51 -9.78 2.54 7.21
CA PRO A 51 -9.93 2.03 8.57
C PRO A 51 -11.40 1.78 8.92
N GLY A 52 -11.68 0.62 9.50
CA GLY A 52 -13.07 0.18 9.77
C GLY A 52 -13.69 -0.68 8.66
N GLU A 53 -13.07 -0.75 7.47
CA GLU A 53 -13.60 -1.49 6.33
C GLU A 53 -12.79 -2.75 6.01
N GLY A 54 -13.46 -3.83 5.60
CA GLY A 54 -12.82 -5.04 5.06
C GLY A 54 -11.62 -5.54 5.87
N THR A 55 -10.47 -5.67 5.21
CA THR A 55 -9.21 -6.10 5.83
C THR A 55 -8.52 -5.03 6.68
N MET A 56 -8.99 -3.78 6.62
CA MET A 56 -8.53 -2.65 7.42
C MET A 56 -9.42 -2.40 8.66
N ARG A 57 -10.41 -3.26 8.93
CA ARG A 57 -11.42 -3.07 9.98
C ARG A 57 -10.86 -2.80 11.39
N ARG A 58 -9.69 -3.36 11.71
CA ARG A 58 -9.03 -3.19 13.02
C ARG A 58 -7.66 -2.51 12.94
N ARG A 59 -7.34 -1.88 11.81
CA ARG A 59 -6.02 -1.29 11.54
C ARG A 59 -6.15 0.23 11.44
N LEU A 60 -5.15 0.94 11.96
CA LEU A 60 -4.95 2.38 11.70
C LEU A 60 -6.16 3.28 12.04
N GLY A 61 -6.94 2.92 13.07
CA GLY A 61 -8.04 3.75 13.57
C GLY A 61 -7.50 5.08 14.11
N GLY A 62 -7.78 6.17 13.40
CA GLY A 62 -7.26 7.52 13.71
C GLY A 62 -6.36 8.11 12.62
N ALA A 63 -5.95 7.34 11.62
CA ALA A 63 -5.29 7.86 10.42
C ALA A 63 -6.31 8.04 9.29
N VAL A 64 -6.12 9.06 8.46
CA VAL A 64 -6.83 9.19 7.18
C VAL A 64 -6.01 8.41 6.14
N VAL A 65 -6.35 7.14 5.95
CA VAL A 65 -5.62 6.20 5.09
C VAL A 65 -6.61 5.37 4.27
N ARG A 66 -6.24 5.04 3.03
CA ARG A 66 -6.93 4.05 2.20
C ARG A 66 -5.90 3.13 1.57
N ALA A 67 -5.97 1.84 1.85
CA ALA A 67 -4.91 0.91 1.45
C ALA A 67 -5.41 -0.50 1.19
N LYS A 68 -4.79 -1.15 0.21
CA LYS A 68 -4.98 -2.57 -0.06
C LYS A 68 -4.01 -3.39 0.78
N THR A 69 -4.53 -4.44 1.40
CA THR A 69 -3.74 -5.48 2.07
C THR A 69 -3.41 -6.63 1.12
N GLY A 70 -2.26 -7.27 1.29
CA GLY A 70 -1.91 -8.56 0.71
C GLY A 70 -1.26 -9.43 1.78
N THR A 71 -1.76 -10.65 1.99
CA THR A 71 -1.22 -11.54 3.02
C THR A 71 -1.25 -12.97 2.51
N LEU A 72 -0.08 -13.61 2.51
CA LEU A 72 0.12 -15.04 2.28
C LEU A 72 0.92 -15.62 3.45
N ASN A 73 1.19 -16.92 3.48
CA ASN A 73 1.79 -17.61 4.63
C ASN A 73 3.10 -16.97 5.14
N ASN A 74 3.92 -16.45 4.24
CA ASN A 74 5.24 -15.86 4.50
C ASN A 74 5.40 -14.44 3.89
N HIS A 75 4.31 -13.81 3.47
CA HIS A 75 4.33 -12.48 2.84
C HIS A 75 3.25 -11.59 3.44
N SER A 76 3.59 -10.34 3.70
CA SER A 76 2.62 -9.31 4.09
C SER A 76 2.92 -8.01 3.33
N GLY A 77 1.87 -7.41 2.78
CA GLY A 77 1.93 -6.16 2.05
C GLY A 77 0.82 -5.20 2.43
N LEU A 78 1.15 -3.91 2.48
CA LEU A 78 0.19 -2.82 2.61
C LEU A 78 0.60 -1.71 1.64
N THR A 79 -0.31 -1.31 0.75
CA THR A 79 -0.03 -0.30 -0.29
C THR A 79 -1.24 0.59 -0.47
N GLY A 80 -1.04 1.90 -0.50
CA GLY A 80 -2.15 2.86 -0.56
C GLY A 80 -1.73 4.31 -0.37
N TYR A 81 -2.69 5.12 0.07
CA TYR A 81 -2.51 6.54 0.34
C TYR A 81 -2.76 6.85 1.80
N VAL A 82 -1.99 7.77 2.37
CA VAL A 82 -2.19 8.31 3.72
C VAL A 82 -2.10 9.83 3.67
N VAL A 83 -2.96 10.51 4.43
CA VAL A 83 -2.86 11.96 4.64
C VAL A 83 -2.01 12.21 5.88
N THR A 84 -0.97 13.03 5.75
CA THR A 84 -0.06 13.40 6.84
C THR A 84 -0.66 14.51 7.70
N ALA A 85 -0.06 14.78 8.87
CA ALA A 85 -0.45 15.90 9.72
C ALA A 85 -0.16 17.28 9.08
N TYR A 86 0.81 17.33 8.15
CA TYR A 86 1.04 18.50 7.29
C TYR A 86 -0.11 18.77 6.31
N GLY A 87 -0.96 17.77 6.04
CA GLY A 87 -2.12 17.87 5.16
C GLY A 87 -1.86 17.45 3.72
N GLU A 88 -0.71 16.82 3.42
CA GLU A 88 -0.44 16.25 2.11
C GLU A 88 -0.84 14.77 2.03
N THR A 89 -1.17 14.32 0.81
CA THR A 89 -1.44 12.90 0.56
C THR A 89 -0.20 12.23 0.02
N VAL A 90 0.25 11.18 0.68
CA VAL A 90 1.44 10.41 0.35
C VAL A 90 1.03 9.01 -0.12
N GLY A 91 1.53 8.61 -1.30
CA GLY A 91 1.45 7.23 -1.77
C GLY A 91 2.57 6.38 -1.15
N PHE A 92 2.24 5.21 -0.64
CA PHE A 92 3.20 4.31 0.01
C PHE A 92 3.02 2.85 -0.41
N SER A 93 4.09 2.07 -0.30
CA SER A 93 4.06 0.62 -0.45
C SER A 93 5.07 -0.01 0.51
N ILE A 94 4.58 -0.92 1.35
CA ILE A 94 5.38 -1.67 2.33
C ILE A 94 5.18 -3.15 2.03
N LEU A 95 6.23 -3.81 1.58
CA LEU A 95 6.25 -5.24 1.28
C LEU A 95 7.25 -5.94 2.22
N VAL A 96 6.80 -6.97 2.92
CA VAL A 96 7.61 -7.76 3.84
C VAL A 96 7.48 -9.23 3.45
N ASN A 97 8.60 -9.81 3.03
CA ASN A 97 8.67 -11.18 2.52
C ASN A 97 9.45 -12.09 3.49
N ASP A 98 9.38 -13.39 3.25
CA ASP A 98 10.15 -14.44 3.96
C ASP A 98 10.02 -14.39 5.49
N VAL A 99 8.83 -14.00 5.98
CA VAL A 99 8.53 -13.97 7.41
C VAL A 99 8.01 -15.31 7.90
N LYS A 100 8.44 -15.72 9.10
CA LYS A 100 7.93 -16.94 9.75
C LYS A 100 6.48 -16.81 10.24
N SER A 101 6.05 -15.57 10.47
CA SER A 101 4.69 -15.19 10.84
C SER A 101 4.41 -13.82 10.26
N THR A 102 3.21 -13.60 9.75
CA THR A 102 2.82 -12.32 9.15
C THR A 102 2.43 -11.26 10.18
N TRP A 103 2.15 -11.64 11.43
CA TRP A 103 1.71 -10.71 12.48
C TRP A 103 2.72 -9.58 12.76
N PRO A 104 4.01 -9.85 13.00
CA PRO A 104 4.99 -8.78 13.20
C PRO A 104 5.14 -7.86 11.98
N ALA A 105 4.95 -8.41 10.77
CA ALA A 105 5.00 -7.62 9.55
C ALA A 105 3.78 -6.69 9.40
N VAL A 106 2.60 -7.16 9.84
CA VAL A 106 1.39 -6.33 9.90
C VAL A 106 1.54 -5.20 10.91
N GLU A 107 2.09 -5.48 12.09
CA GLU A 107 2.37 -4.46 13.11
C GLU A 107 3.37 -3.42 12.59
N LEU A 108 4.47 -3.85 11.98
CA LEU A 108 5.45 -2.95 11.37
C LEU A 108 4.83 -2.05 10.29
N GLN A 109 3.95 -2.59 9.45
CA GLN A 109 3.23 -1.80 8.45
C GLN A 109 2.35 -0.73 9.10
N ASP A 110 1.63 -1.08 10.16
CA ASP A 110 0.75 -0.15 10.86
C ASP A 110 1.57 0.94 11.57
N ASP A 111 2.70 0.59 12.19
CA ASP A 111 3.59 1.55 12.84
C ASP A 111 4.18 2.55 11.83
N ILE A 112 4.67 2.09 10.68
CA ILE A 112 5.21 2.96 9.63
C ILE A 112 4.12 3.92 9.12
N VAL A 113 2.91 3.41 8.85
CA VAL A 113 1.82 4.26 8.33
C VAL A 113 1.31 5.24 9.40
N ALA A 114 1.27 4.83 10.66
CA ALA A 114 0.91 5.72 11.77
C ALA A 114 1.97 6.81 11.99
N LEU A 115 3.26 6.52 11.74
CA LEU A 115 4.31 7.54 11.73
C LEU A 115 4.12 8.52 10.56
N LEU A 116 3.87 8.01 9.35
CA LEU A 116 3.58 8.86 8.18
C LEU A 116 2.36 9.76 8.40
N SER A 117 1.28 9.23 9.00
CA SER A 117 0.06 10.02 9.24
C SER A 117 0.27 11.18 10.22
N ARG A 118 1.30 11.10 11.07
CA ARG A 118 1.65 12.15 12.04
C ARG A 118 2.76 13.07 11.54
N TRP A 119 3.20 12.91 10.29
CA TRP A 119 4.30 13.68 9.75
C TRP A 119 3.89 15.15 9.56
N GLU A 120 4.60 16.08 10.20
CA GLU A 120 4.24 17.50 10.28
C GLU A 120 4.96 18.38 9.25
N GLN A 121 5.88 17.80 8.47
CA GLN A 121 6.67 18.51 7.46
C GLN A 121 6.30 18.02 6.06
N LYS A 122 6.66 18.80 5.04
CA LYS A 122 6.48 18.40 3.65
C LYS A 122 7.48 17.31 3.26
N LEU A 123 7.01 16.28 2.56
CA LEU A 123 7.80 15.18 1.98
C LEU A 123 8.22 15.42 0.52
#